data_AF-A0A957LVU7-F1
#
_entry.id   AF-A0A957LVU7-F1
#
_cell.length_a   1.000
_cell.length_b   1.000
_cell.length_c   1.000
_cell.angle_alpha   90.00
_cell.angle_beta   90.00
_cell.angle_gamma   90.00
#
_symmetry.space_group_name_H-M   'P 1'
#
loop_
_entity.id
_entity.type
_entity.pdbx_description
1 polymer ?
#
loop_
_entity_poly.entity_id
_entity_poly.type
_entity_poly.pdbx_seq_one_letter_code
_entity_poly.pdbx_strand_id
1 'polypeptide(L)'
;MTFLNRIHHQDMVRKLNFLHRTLWAGGGLLIALLATTSVAAAAPLAQTGNADAAPIWSVLLPVLTASVAVERAMEVIWNYIDWAFLNFRGMDPADLKSPQYVQFKSGTSLLLGVVAGILIANFMGMRIFAYFAPLVPGFLDNVSVTWDVVVTGVIIGAGSKPAHDILGILTKFKDFLDKSAIRQRELAGAAFSQGVLNLAESETQNMVDVPGAGPTPMGAPMPMNMADEEGATGDDLPDPLDRYAQALRERTAL
;
A
#
# COMPACT_ATOMS: atom_id res chain seq x y z
N MET A 1 33.36 32.11 40.82
CA MET A 1 33.30 32.79 39.51
C MET A 1 33.02 31.88 38.31
N THR A 2 33.08 30.54 38.45
CA THR A 2 32.89 29.58 37.33
C THR A 2 31.43 29.31 36.93
N PHE A 3 30.45 29.56 37.80
CA PHE A 3 29.04 29.24 37.53
C PHE A 3 28.36 30.25 36.59
N LEU A 4 28.66 31.55 36.73
CA LEU A 4 28.14 32.62 35.86
C LEU A 4 28.61 32.49 34.41
N ASN A 5 29.85 32.01 34.18
CA ASN A 5 30.38 31.83 32.83
C ASN A 5 29.68 30.69 32.05
N ARG A 6 29.16 29.68 32.77
CA ARG A 6 28.47 28.54 32.15
C ARG A 6 27.06 28.92 31.63
N ILE A 7 26.37 29.82 32.31
CA ILE A 7 25.02 30.26 31.92
C ILE A 7 25.06 31.08 30.62
N HIS A 8 26.01 32.03 30.53
CA HIS A 8 26.18 32.84 29.31
C HIS A 8 26.52 31.99 28.08
N HIS A 9 27.31 30.93 28.24
CA HIS A 9 27.65 30.06 27.14
C HIS A 9 26.45 29.25 26.62
N GLN A 10 25.56 28.77 27.50
CA GLN A 10 24.39 28.00 27.07
C GLN A 10 23.34 28.86 26.35
N ASP A 11 23.15 30.10 26.79
CA ASP A 11 22.22 31.02 26.13
C ASP A 11 22.70 31.43 24.74
N MET A 12 24.01 31.62 24.57
CA MET A 12 24.61 31.93 23.27
C MET A 12 24.43 30.78 22.27
N VAL A 13 24.63 29.54 22.70
CA VAL A 13 24.44 28.35 21.85
C VAL A 13 22.97 28.17 21.45
N ARG A 14 22.02 28.41 22.37
CA ARG A 14 20.58 28.37 22.05
C ARG A 14 20.18 29.43 21.02
N LYS A 15 20.65 30.67 21.20
CA LYS A 15 20.36 31.76 20.26
C LYS A 15 20.94 31.50 18.88
N LEU A 16 22.16 30.95 18.80
CA LEU A 16 22.81 30.60 17.52
C LEU A 16 22.05 29.50 16.77
N ASN A 17 21.60 28.45 17.47
CA ASN A 17 20.81 27.38 16.88
C ASN A 17 19.43 27.86 16.42
N PHE A 18 18.81 28.81 17.14
CA PHE A 18 17.54 29.42 16.74
C PHE A 18 17.69 30.27 15.48
N LEU A 19 18.72 31.12 15.43
CA LEU A 19 19.04 31.94 14.26
C LEU A 19 19.36 31.10 13.02
N HIS A 20 20.12 30.01 13.18
CA HIS A 20 20.42 29.11 12.07
C HIS A 20 19.14 28.47 11.53
N ARG A 21 18.24 28.00 12.40
CA ARG A 21 16.95 27.42 12.02
C ARG A 21 16.04 28.42 11.28
N THR A 22 15.98 29.68 11.72
CA THR A 22 15.16 30.70 11.05
C THR A 22 15.75 31.16 9.72
N LEU A 23 17.08 31.21 9.59
CA LEU A 23 17.77 31.53 8.33
C LEU A 23 17.53 30.47 7.24
N TRP A 24 17.58 29.18 7.59
CA TRP A 24 17.28 28.11 6.63
C TRP A 24 15.81 28.07 6.23
N ALA A 25 14.90 28.27 7.18
CA ALA A 25 13.46 28.35 6.89
C ALA A 25 13.12 29.56 6.00
N GLY A 26 13.72 30.73 6.27
CA GLY A 26 13.53 31.95 5.48
C GLY A 26 14.16 31.85 4.09
N GLY A 27 15.34 31.26 3.95
CA GLY A 27 16.02 31.08 2.67
C GLY A 27 15.23 30.17 1.71
N GLY A 28 14.66 29.08 2.22
CA GLY A 28 13.81 28.19 1.43
C GLY A 28 12.54 28.87 0.92
N LEU A 29 11.88 29.68 1.77
CA LEU A 29 10.70 30.46 1.39
C LEU A 29 11.05 31.50 0.31
N LEU A 30 12.22 32.14 0.42
CA LEU A 30 12.64 33.21 -0.49
C LEU A 30 13.07 32.67 -1.86
N ILE A 31 13.71 31.49 -1.92
CA ILE A 31 13.99 30.78 -3.18
C ILE A 31 12.69 30.33 -3.85
N ALA A 32 11.72 29.83 -3.07
CA ALA A 32 10.39 29.49 -3.59
C ALA A 32 9.66 30.74 -4.14
N LEU A 33 9.76 31.89 -3.46
CA LEU A 33 9.17 33.15 -3.91
C LEU A 33 9.87 33.76 -5.12
N LEU A 34 11.18 33.58 -5.26
CA LEU A 34 11.92 34.07 -6.43
C LEU A 34 11.69 33.19 -7.66
N ALA A 35 11.53 31.87 -7.45
CA ALA A 35 11.19 30.93 -8.52
C ALA A 35 9.81 31.19 -9.13
N THR A 36 8.84 31.76 -8.39
CA THR A 36 7.51 32.08 -8.94
C THR A 36 7.51 33.31 -9.86
N THR A 37 8.51 34.19 -9.79
CA THR A 37 8.56 35.41 -10.62
C THR A 37 9.08 35.18 -12.04
N SER A 38 9.88 34.13 -12.27
CA SER A 38 10.46 33.78 -13.57
C SER A 38 9.62 32.79 -14.39
N VAL A 39 8.45 32.43 -13.86
CA VAL A 39 7.63 31.30 -14.29
C VAL A 39 6.51 31.71 -15.27
N ALA A 40 6.25 33.00 -15.45
CA ALA A 40 5.18 33.52 -16.31
C ALA A 40 5.37 33.30 -17.83
N ALA A 41 6.43 32.61 -18.26
CA ALA A 41 6.79 32.49 -19.69
C ALA A 41 6.63 31.08 -20.29
N ALA A 42 6.26 30.04 -19.51
CA ALA A 42 6.01 28.72 -20.08
C ALA A 42 4.56 28.60 -20.58
N ALA A 43 4.44 28.49 -21.90
CA ALA A 43 3.26 28.56 -22.76
C ALA A 43 1.99 27.82 -22.27
N PRO A 44 0.81 28.30 -22.70
CA PRO A 44 -0.45 27.58 -22.55
C PRO A 44 -0.48 26.42 -23.56
N LEU A 45 0.07 25.27 -23.20
CA LEU A 45 -0.38 24.03 -23.83
C LEU A 45 -1.82 23.84 -23.36
N ALA A 46 -2.74 24.28 -24.22
CA ALA A 46 -4.16 24.27 -24.05
C ALA A 46 -4.65 22.90 -23.50
N GLN A 47 -4.86 22.83 -22.19
CA GLN A 47 -5.94 22.03 -21.61
C GLN A 47 -7.25 22.74 -21.96
N THR A 48 -7.60 22.77 -23.25
CA THR A 48 -9.01 22.94 -23.65
C THR A 48 -9.70 21.66 -23.24
N GLY A 49 -10.14 21.61 -21.98
CA GLY A 49 -10.99 20.55 -21.49
C GLY A 49 -12.27 20.57 -22.29
N ASN A 50 -12.45 19.57 -23.17
CA ASN A 50 -13.80 19.15 -23.50
C ASN A 50 -14.44 18.77 -22.16
N ALA A 51 -15.51 19.49 -21.79
CA ALA A 51 -16.25 19.34 -20.55
C ALA A 51 -17.05 18.02 -20.47
N ASP A 52 -16.73 17.05 -21.31
CA ASP A 52 -17.17 15.68 -21.13
C ASP A 52 -16.33 15.09 -20.01
N ALA A 53 -16.96 14.90 -18.84
CA ALA A 53 -16.45 14.32 -17.60
C ALA A 53 -15.20 13.45 -17.75
N ALA A 54 -14.04 14.10 -17.92
CA ALA A 54 -12.78 13.39 -18.06
C ALA A 54 -12.59 12.63 -16.73
N PRO A 55 -12.31 11.32 -16.78
CA PRO A 55 -12.16 10.54 -15.56
C PRO A 55 -11.07 11.18 -14.70
N ILE A 56 -11.37 11.40 -13.41
CA ILE A 56 -10.48 12.02 -12.41
C ILE A 56 -9.06 11.42 -12.42
N TRP A 57 -8.95 10.15 -12.82
CA TRP A 57 -7.70 9.43 -13.00
C TRP A 57 -6.74 10.05 -14.00
N SER A 58 -7.24 10.72 -15.05
CA SER A 58 -6.40 11.41 -16.04
C SER A 58 -5.56 12.54 -15.42
N VAL A 59 -6.00 13.07 -14.28
CA VAL A 59 -5.34 14.16 -13.54
C VAL A 59 -4.50 13.61 -12.39
N LEU A 60 -5.09 12.68 -11.63
CA LEU A 60 -4.44 12.09 -10.47
C LEU A 60 -3.20 11.27 -10.87
N LEU A 61 -3.25 10.56 -11.99
CA LEU A 61 -2.14 9.69 -12.41
C LEU A 61 -0.86 10.48 -12.72
N PRO A 62 -0.89 11.58 -13.50
CA PRO A 62 0.27 12.46 -13.65
C PRO A 62 0.78 13.05 -12.33
N VAL A 63 -0.12 13.51 -11.45
CA VAL A 63 0.25 14.10 -10.15
C VAL A 63 0.95 13.08 -9.25
N LEU A 64 0.42 11.85 -9.17
CA LEU A 64 1.02 10.76 -8.42
C LEU A 64 2.37 10.34 -9.03
N THR A 65 2.44 10.24 -10.35
CA THR A 65 3.68 9.91 -11.06
C THR A 65 4.76 10.96 -10.79
N ALA A 66 4.40 12.25 -10.83
CA ALA A 66 5.29 13.34 -10.49
C ALA A 66 5.76 13.27 -9.02
N SER A 67 4.85 12.96 -8.09
CA SER A 67 5.18 12.80 -6.66
C SER A 67 6.22 11.69 -6.44
N VAL A 68 6.01 10.52 -7.04
CA VAL A 68 6.95 9.39 -6.97
C VAL A 68 8.29 9.75 -7.63
N ALA A 69 8.28 10.45 -8.76
CA ALA A 69 9.50 10.90 -9.41
C ALA A 69 10.31 11.85 -8.51
N VAL A 70 9.65 12.79 -7.83
CA VAL A 70 10.28 13.71 -6.87
C VAL A 70 10.86 12.95 -5.69
N GLU A 71 10.13 11.96 -5.15
CA GLU A 71 10.62 11.09 -4.08
C GLU A 71 11.94 10.40 -4.48
N ARG A 72 11.95 9.74 -5.64
CA ARG A 72 13.11 9.00 -6.14
C ARG A 72 14.28 9.91 -6.47
N ALA A 73 14.03 11.08 -7.06
CA ALA A 73 15.07 12.06 -7.31
C ALA A 73 15.71 12.53 -6.00
N MET A 74 14.91 12.84 -4.98
CA MET A 74 15.41 13.27 -3.68
C MET A 74 16.22 12.19 -2.97
N GLU A 75 15.78 10.93 -3.03
CA GLU A 75 16.52 9.79 -2.48
C GLU A 75 17.90 9.66 -3.15
N VAL A 76 17.97 9.70 -4.49
CA VAL A 76 19.23 9.60 -5.24
C VAL A 76 20.16 10.75 -4.91
N ILE A 77 19.65 11.98 -4.82
CA ILE A 77 20.44 13.16 -4.43
C ILE A 77 21.06 12.95 -3.06
N TRP A 78 20.28 12.47 -2.08
CA TRP A 78 20.82 12.22 -0.75
C TRP A 78 21.82 11.08 -0.69
N ASN A 79 21.58 9.99 -1.44
CA ASN A 79 22.54 8.90 -1.51
C ASN A 79 23.89 9.37 -2.09
N TYR A 80 23.85 10.27 -3.08
CA TYR A 80 25.05 10.89 -3.64
C TYR A 80 25.75 11.83 -2.64
N ILE A 81 24.98 12.63 -1.89
CA ILE A 81 25.52 13.50 -0.83
C ILE A 81 26.17 12.68 0.29
N ASP A 82 25.50 11.63 0.77
CA ASP A 82 26.01 10.72 1.81
C ASP A 82 27.31 10.05 1.34
N TRP A 83 27.32 9.55 0.10
CA TRP A 83 28.52 8.99 -0.54
C TRP A 83 29.66 10.01 -0.62
N ALA A 84 29.38 11.24 -1.03
CA ALA A 84 30.38 12.30 -1.13
C ALA A 84 30.96 12.65 0.25
N PHE A 85 30.14 12.67 1.29
CA PHE A 85 30.59 12.93 2.65
C PHE A 85 31.49 11.84 3.21
N LEU A 86 31.16 10.56 2.96
CA LEU A 86 32.00 9.44 3.35
C LEU A 86 33.36 9.47 2.64
N ASN A 87 33.37 9.69 1.33
CA ASN A 87 34.59 9.57 0.54
C ASN A 87 35.50 10.79 0.59
N PHE A 88 34.94 12.00 0.55
CA PHE A 88 35.77 13.21 0.47
C PHE A 88 36.09 13.80 1.83
N ARG A 89 35.23 13.57 2.82
CA ARG A 89 35.38 14.18 4.16
C ARG A 89 35.86 13.20 5.22
N GLY A 90 35.97 11.92 4.90
CA GLY A 90 36.35 10.87 5.85
C GLY A 90 35.39 10.80 7.04
N MET A 91 34.13 11.19 6.85
CA MET A 91 33.13 11.10 7.92
C MET A 91 32.86 9.65 8.28
N ASP A 92 32.72 9.38 9.58
CA ASP A 92 32.35 8.05 10.04
C ASP A 92 30.88 7.75 9.70
N PRO A 93 30.53 6.52 9.29
CA PRO A 93 29.14 6.13 9.02
C PRO A 93 28.19 6.30 10.22
N ALA A 94 28.73 6.40 11.45
CA ALA A 94 27.97 6.66 12.65
C ALA A 94 27.39 8.08 12.69
N ASP A 95 28.10 9.07 12.14
CA ASP A 95 27.67 10.47 12.15
C ASP A 95 26.47 10.69 11.21
N LEU A 96 26.42 9.96 10.10
CA LEU A 96 25.27 9.93 9.18
C LEU A 96 24.02 9.28 9.79
N LYS A 97 24.18 8.52 10.88
CA LYS A 97 23.07 7.94 11.63
C LYS A 97 22.68 8.78 12.84
N SER A 98 23.36 9.90 13.06
CA SER A 98 23.01 10.78 14.18
C SER A 98 21.56 11.29 14.02
N PRO A 99 20.77 11.32 15.11
CA PRO A 99 19.38 11.80 15.05
C PRO A 99 19.25 13.21 14.46
N GLN A 100 20.26 14.06 14.70
CA GLN A 100 20.31 15.42 14.18
C GLN A 100 20.44 15.43 12.65
N TYR A 101 21.32 14.60 12.09
CA TYR A 101 21.48 14.47 10.64
C TYR A 101 20.21 13.93 9.97
N VAL A 102 19.62 12.87 10.52
CA VAL A 102 18.40 12.27 9.97
C VAL A 102 17.23 13.27 9.98
N GLN A 103 17.08 14.04 11.07
CA GLN A 103 16.06 15.10 11.14
C GLN A 103 16.33 16.21 10.13
N PHE A 104 17.58 16.65 9.98
CA PHE A 104 17.97 17.66 8.99
C PHE A 104 17.72 17.18 7.55
N LYS A 105 18.17 15.97 7.21
CA LYS A 105 17.95 15.32 5.91
C LYS A 105 16.46 15.25 5.59
N SER A 106 15.65 14.80 6.55
CA SER A 106 14.19 14.66 6.43
C SER A 106 13.45 16.01 6.28
N GLY A 107 13.90 17.06 6.97
CA GLY A 107 13.31 18.39 6.85
C GLY A 107 13.70 19.08 5.55
N THR A 108 14.98 19.00 5.19
CA THR A 108 15.52 19.58 3.95
C THR A 108 14.96 18.85 2.72
N SER A 109 14.78 17.52 2.79
CA SER A 109 14.16 16.76 1.70
C SER A 109 12.71 17.15 1.46
N LEU A 110 11.95 17.45 2.52
CA LEU A 110 10.56 17.92 2.39
C LEU A 110 10.52 19.29 1.70
N LEU A 111 11.38 20.22 2.13
CA LEU A 111 11.43 21.56 1.56
C LEU A 111 11.86 21.53 0.09
N LEU A 112 12.91 20.77 -0.24
CA LEU A 112 13.37 20.58 -1.61
C LEU A 112 12.32 19.86 -2.47
N GLY A 113 11.64 18.87 -1.91
CA GLY A 113 10.52 18.17 -2.58
C GLY A 113 9.41 19.14 -2.95
N VAL A 114 8.97 20.00 -2.03
CA VAL A 114 7.95 21.04 -2.28
C VAL A 114 8.39 22.00 -3.38
N VAL A 115 9.63 22.50 -3.33
CA VAL A 115 10.15 23.40 -4.37
C VAL A 115 10.17 22.70 -5.74
N ALA A 116 10.70 21.47 -5.81
CA ALA A 116 10.71 20.67 -7.03
C ALA A 116 9.30 20.39 -7.55
N GLY A 117 8.36 20.08 -6.66
CA GLY A 117 6.95 19.85 -7.01
C GLY A 117 6.30 21.08 -7.62
N ILE A 118 6.53 22.28 -7.07
CA ILE A 118 6.05 23.55 -7.64
C ILE A 118 6.65 23.81 -9.02
N LEU A 119 7.95 23.58 -9.18
CA LEU A 119 8.62 23.73 -10.49
C LEU A 119 8.04 22.77 -11.53
N ILE A 120 7.82 21.51 -11.17
CA ILE A 120 7.25 20.48 -12.06
C ILE A 120 5.79 20.82 -12.39
N ALA A 121 4.98 21.18 -11.38
CA ALA A 121 3.58 21.57 -11.60
C ALA A 121 3.49 22.74 -12.56
N ASN A 122 4.36 23.74 -12.38
CA ASN A 122 4.40 24.88 -13.26
C ASN A 122 4.86 24.51 -14.68
N PHE A 123 5.97 23.80 -14.80
CA PHE A 123 6.55 23.42 -16.09
C PHE A 123 5.59 22.56 -16.93
N MET A 124 4.86 21.66 -16.28
CA MET A 124 3.90 20.75 -16.92
C MET A 124 2.49 21.36 -17.05
N GLY A 125 2.27 22.59 -16.56
CA GLY A 125 0.94 23.21 -16.55
C GLY A 125 -0.10 22.44 -15.73
N MET A 126 0.32 21.73 -14.67
CA MET A 126 -0.58 20.95 -13.83
C MET A 126 -1.31 21.85 -12.85
N ARG A 127 -2.65 21.73 -12.86
CA ARG A 127 -3.57 22.63 -12.18
C ARG A 127 -4.77 21.86 -11.63
N ILE A 128 -4.64 21.34 -10.41
CA ILE A 128 -5.63 20.42 -9.85
C ILE A 128 -7.02 21.07 -9.69
N PHE A 129 -7.09 22.36 -9.38
CA PHE A 129 -8.38 23.05 -9.21
C PHE A 129 -9.08 23.30 -10.54
N ALA A 130 -8.35 23.54 -11.62
CA ALA A 130 -8.96 23.62 -12.96
C ALA A 130 -9.77 22.35 -13.29
N TYR A 131 -9.31 21.18 -12.83
CA TYR A 131 -10.02 19.91 -13.02
C TYR A 131 -11.19 19.69 -12.06
N PHE A 132 -11.16 20.30 -10.87
CA PHE A 132 -12.28 20.25 -9.91
C PHE A 132 -13.37 21.28 -10.19
N ALA A 133 -13.10 22.30 -11.02
CA ALA A 133 -14.06 23.36 -11.33
C ALA A 133 -15.44 22.83 -11.80
N PRO A 134 -15.55 21.79 -12.66
CA PRO A 134 -16.84 21.23 -13.05
C PRO A 134 -17.58 20.51 -11.91
N LEU A 135 -16.87 20.00 -10.91
CA LEU A 135 -17.43 19.25 -9.78
C LEU A 135 -17.96 20.18 -8.68
N VAL A 136 -17.40 21.39 -8.56
CA VAL A 136 -17.75 22.36 -7.52
C VAL A 136 -17.90 23.76 -8.12
N PRO A 137 -18.92 23.98 -8.98
CA PRO A 137 -19.12 25.26 -9.66
C PRO A 137 -19.29 26.41 -8.66
N GLY A 138 -18.65 27.56 -8.91
CA GLY A 138 -18.72 28.75 -8.07
C GLY A 138 -17.73 28.80 -6.90
N PHE A 139 -17.25 27.66 -6.40
CA PHE A 139 -16.28 27.64 -5.30
C PHE A 139 -14.86 28.01 -5.76
N LEU A 140 -14.47 27.53 -6.95
CA LEU A 140 -13.09 27.66 -7.45
C LEU A 140 -12.87 28.86 -8.39
N ASP A 141 -13.92 29.59 -8.75
CA ASP A 141 -13.87 30.68 -9.74
C ASP A 141 -12.95 31.84 -9.32
N ASN A 142 -12.72 31.99 -8.01
CA ASN A 142 -11.87 33.04 -7.44
C ASN A 142 -10.43 32.59 -7.15
N VAL A 143 -10.07 31.34 -7.44
CA VAL A 143 -8.71 30.84 -7.17
C VAL A 143 -7.79 31.27 -8.30
N SER A 144 -6.77 32.08 -7.99
CA SER A 144 -5.80 32.50 -9.00
C SER A 144 -5.01 31.31 -9.55
N VAL A 145 -4.63 31.40 -10.83
CA VAL A 145 -3.82 30.36 -11.51
C VAL A 145 -2.54 30.07 -10.73
N THR A 146 -1.89 31.09 -10.18
CA THR A 146 -0.68 30.95 -9.37
C THR A 146 -0.91 30.09 -8.12
N TRP A 147 -2.04 30.30 -7.42
CA TRP A 147 -2.36 29.50 -6.23
C TRP A 147 -2.65 28.04 -6.56
N ASP A 148 -3.34 27.78 -7.68
CA ASP A 148 -3.61 26.43 -8.15
C ASP A 148 -2.31 25.65 -8.45
N VAL A 149 -1.37 26.29 -9.15
CA VAL A 149 -0.04 25.71 -9.43
C VAL A 149 0.76 25.48 -8.15
N VAL A 150 0.78 26.45 -7.22
CA VAL A 150 1.48 26.31 -5.94
C VAL A 150 0.91 25.16 -5.11
N VAL A 151 -0.42 25.08 -4.99
CA VAL A 151 -1.07 24.00 -4.23
C VAL A 151 -0.81 22.65 -4.90
N THR A 152 -0.96 22.55 -6.21
CA THR A 152 -0.65 21.33 -6.97
C THR A 152 0.79 20.90 -6.76
N GLY A 153 1.73 21.84 -6.82
CA GLY A 153 3.15 21.58 -6.59
C GLY A 153 3.49 21.16 -5.17
N VAL A 154 2.84 21.78 -4.16
CA VAL A 154 2.97 21.37 -2.77
C VAL A 154 2.45 19.94 -2.59
N ILE A 155 1.32 19.58 -3.20
CA ILE A 155 0.78 18.21 -3.15
C ILE A 155 1.78 17.22 -3.76
N ILE A 156 2.35 17.54 -4.92
CA ILE A 156 3.38 16.71 -5.57
C ILE A 156 4.61 16.56 -4.68
N GLY A 157 5.11 17.67 -4.13
CA GLY A 157 6.36 17.69 -3.40
C GLY A 157 6.27 17.14 -1.97
N ALA A 158 5.20 17.44 -1.25
CA ALA A 158 4.95 16.93 0.10
C ALA A 158 4.35 15.52 0.09
N GLY A 159 3.65 15.15 -1.00
CA GLY A 159 3.09 13.82 -1.22
C GLY A 159 4.14 12.73 -1.40
N SER A 160 5.41 13.10 -1.59
CA SER A 160 6.52 12.16 -1.77
C SER A 160 6.81 11.30 -0.55
N LYS A 161 6.51 11.75 0.68
CA LYS A 161 6.64 10.94 1.91
C LYS A 161 5.50 9.93 2.12
N PRO A 162 4.21 10.32 2.05
CA PRO A 162 3.12 9.37 2.23
C PRO A 162 3.01 8.35 1.10
N ALA A 163 3.61 8.57 -0.07
CA ALA A 163 3.64 7.58 -1.15
C ALA A 163 4.29 6.26 -0.71
N HIS A 164 5.43 6.32 -0.02
CA HIS A 164 6.06 5.15 0.61
C HIS A 164 5.17 4.50 1.67
N ASP A 165 4.49 5.29 2.51
CA ASP A 165 3.62 4.76 3.57
C ASP A 165 2.40 4.06 2.98
N ILE A 166 1.82 4.62 1.92
CA ILE A 166 0.68 4.04 1.19
C ILE A 166 1.10 2.74 0.50
N LEU A 167 2.25 2.72 -0.18
CA LEU A 167 2.80 1.49 -0.78
C LEU A 167 3.11 0.43 0.30
N GLY A 168 3.66 0.86 1.44
CA GLY A 168 3.90 0.00 2.59
C GLY A 168 2.61 -0.56 3.18
N ILE A 169 1.55 0.25 3.27
CA ILE A 169 0.21 -0.17 3.70
C ILE A 169 -0.39 -1.15 2.68
N LEU A 170 -0.30 -0.88 1.38
CA LEU A 170 -0.79 -1.78 0.34
C LEU A 170 -0.08 -3.14 0.39
N THR A 171 1.23 -3.11 0.63
CA THR A 171 2.05 -4.31 0.76
C THR A 171 1.66 -5.08 2.02
N LYS A 172 1.54 -4.42 3.17
CA LYS A 172 1.05 -5.03 4.42
C LYS A 172 -0.37 -5.58 4.29
N PHE A 173 -1.22 -4.90 3.53
CA PHE A 173 -2.58 -5.34 3.25
C PHE A 173 -2.58 -6.59 2.37
N LYS A 174 -1.75 -6.65 1.33
CA LYS A 174 -1.55 -7.86 0.52
C LYS A 174 -1.06 -9.01 1.39
N ASP A 175 -0.03 -8.80 2.22
CA ASP A 175 0.49 -9.83 3.12
C ASP A 175 -0.56 -10.30 4.12
N PHE A 176 -1.44 -9.40 4.59
CA PHE A 176 -2.56 -9.75 5.43
C PHE A 176 -3.60 -10.60 4.69
N LEU A 177 -3.93 -10.26 3.44
CA LEU A 177 -4.80 -11.08 2.59
C LEU A 177 -4.18 -12.45 2.32
N ASP A 178 -2.90 -12.53 1.99
CA ASP A 178 -2.20 -13.80 1.74
C ASP A 178 -2.19 -14.67 3.01
N LYS A 179 -1.86 -14.09 4.17
CA LYS A 179 -1.87 -14.81 5.45
C LYS A 179 -3.28 -15.21 5.90
N SER A 180 -4.29 -14.39 5.65
CA SER A 180 -5.68 -14.72 6.00
C SER A 180 -6.25 -15.80 5.10
N ALA A 181 -5.93 -15.80 3.80
CA ALA A 181 -6.30 -16.86 2.87
C ALA A 181 -5.64 -18.19 3.26
N ILE A 182 -4.37 -18.17 3.67
CA ILE A 182 -3.68 -19.36 4.19
C ILE A 182 -4.35 -19.83 5.49
N ARG A 183 -4.64 -18.92 6.43
CA ARG A 183 -5.30 -19.28 7.69
C ARG A 183 -6.71 -19.83 7.50
N GLN A 184 -7.46 -19.34 6.50
CA GLN A 184 -8.76 -19.91 6.13
C GLN A 184 -8.62 -21.34 5.57
N ARG A 185 -7.57 -21.62 4.79
CA ARG A 185 -7.26 -22.98 4.32
C ARG A 185 -6.83 -23.90 5.45
N GLU A 186 -6.06 -23.40 6.40
CA GLU A 186 -5.64 -24.16 7.59
C GLU A 186 -6.84 -24.49 8.49
N LEU A 187 -7.73 -23.50 8.75
CA LEU A 187 -8.94 -23.72 9.54
C LEU A 187 -9.93 -24.66 8.84
N ALA A 188 -10.10 -24.53 7.52
CA ALA A 188 -10.92 -25.45 6.74
C ALA A 188 -10.32 -26.86 6.73
N GLY A 189 -9.00 -27.00 6.62
CA GLY A 189 -8.29 -28.28 6.69
C GLY A 189 -8.43 -28.95 8.06
N ALA A 190 -8.30 -28.18 9.15
CA ALA A 190 -8.47 -28.67 10.51
C ALA A 190 -9.92 -29.12 10.79
N ALA A 191 -10.91 -28.35 10.31
CA ALA A 191 -12.32 -28.73 10.41
C ALA A 191 -12.63 -30.01 9.61
N PHE A 192 -12.03 -30.16 8.43
CA PHE A 192 -12.16 -31.37 7.61
C PHE A 192 -11.53 -32.59 8.29
N SER A 193 -10.30 -32.48 8.80
CA SER A 193 -9.65 -33.59 9.51
C SER A 193 -10.41 -33.99 10.76
N GLN A 194 -10.96 -33.04 11.51
CA GLN A 194 -11.81 -33.34 12.67
C GLN A 194 -13.11 -34.04 12.24
N GLY A 195 -13.70 -33.62 11.13
CA GLY A 195 -14.86 -34.30 10.54
C GLY A 195 -14.56 -35.76 10.18
N VAL A 196 -13.40 -36.03 9.58
CA VAL A 196 -12.95 -37.39 9.24
C VAL A 196 -12.71 -38.24 10.49
N LEU A 197 -12.04 -37.69 11.51
CA LEU A 197 -11.81 -38.39 12.78
C LEU A 197 -13.12 -38.72 13.49
N ASN A 198 -14.06 -37.78 13.55
CA ASN A 198 -15.38 -38.01 14.15
C ASN A 198 -16.16 -39.08 13.38
N LEU A 199 -16.06 -39.15 12.04
CA LEU A 199 -16.66 -40.24 11.26
C LEU A 199 -16.06 -41.60 11.62
N ALA A 200 -14.73 -41.70 11.68
CA ALA A 200 -14.04 -42.94 12.03
C ALA A 200 -14.35 -43.41 13.46
N GLU A 201 -14.41 -42.48 14.43
CA GLU A 201 -14.84 -42.78 15.80
C GLU A 201 -16.31 -43.21 15.85
N SER A 202 -17.18 -42.58 15.07
CA SER A 202 -18.60 -42.95 15.00
C SER A 202 -18.83 -44.34 14.40
N GLU A 203 -18.04 -44.73 13.39
CA GLU A 203 -18.10 -46.08 12.80
C GLU A 203 -17.63 -47.13 13.81
N THR A 204 -16.57 -46.82 14.56
CA THR A 204 -16.05 -47.70 15.61
C THR A 204 -17.05 -47.86 16.77
N GLN A 205 -17.73 -46.78 17.16
CA GLN A 205 -18.75 -46.81 18.23
C GLN A 205 -20.08 -47.45 17.81
N ASN A 206 -20.37 -47.53 16.50
CA ASN A 206 -21.59 -48.15 15.98
C ASN A 206 -21.46 -49.67 15.73
N MET A 207 -20.31 -50.28 16.07
CA MET A 207 -20.16 -51.73 16.21
C MET A 207 -20.58 -52.14 17.63
N VAL A 208 -21.83 -52.55 17.79
CA VAL A 208 -22.31 -53.11 19.07
C VAL A 208 -21.89 -54.58 19.13
N ASP A 209 -21.07 -54.88 20.14
CA ASP A 209 -20.62 -56.24 20.40
C ASP A 209 -21.78 -57.04 21.01
N VAL A 210 -22.43 -57.86 20.19
CA VAL A 210 -23.53 -58.72 20.61
C VAL A 210 -22.91 -59.98 21.25
N PRO A 211 -23.13 -60.22 22.56
CA PRO A 211 -22.54 -61.37 23.24
C PRO A 211 -22.94 -62.68 22.56
N GLY A 212 -21.96 -63.35 21.94
CA GLY A 212 -22.12 -64.64 21.27
C GLY A 212 -22.17 -64.62 19.73
N ALA A 213 -22.23 -63.45 19.08
CA ALA A 213 -22.30 -63.36 17.61
C ALA A 213 -21.09 -62.69 16.94
N GLY A 214 -20.17 -62.12 17.73
CA GLY A 214 -19.09 -61.28 17.20
C GLY A 214 -19.60 -59.94 16.69
N PRO A 215 -18.70 -58.99 16.41
CA PRO A 215 -19.09 -57.62 16.11
C PRO A 215 -19.87 -57.54 14.79
N THR A 216 -21.11 -57.05 14.87
CA THR A 216 -22.01 -56.93 13.71
C THR A 216 -22.35 -55.44 13.49
N PRO A 217 -22.17 -54.92 12.27
CA PRO A 217 -22.48 -53.51 11.97
C PRO A 217 -23.98 -53.25 12.08
N MET A 218 -24.37 -52.30 12.94
CA MET A 218 -25.76 -51.94 13.15
C MET A 218 -26.19 -50.92 12.09
N GLY A 219 -26.64 -51.41 10.92
CA GLY A 219 -27.23 -50.54 9.89
C GLY A 219 -27.05 -50.94 8.43
N ALA A 220 -26.65 -52.18 8.11
CA ALA A 220 -26.73 -52.63 6.72
C ALA A 220 -28.22 -52.78 6.33
N PRO A 221 -28.73 -52.07 5.31
CA PRO A 221 -30.06 -52.33 4.79
C PRO A 221 -30.11 -53.78 4.29
N MET A 222 -30.95 -54.58 4.92
CA MET A 222 -31.18 -55.97 4.54
C MET A 222 -31.60 -56.03 3.07
N PRO A 223 -30.91 -56.79 2.20
CA PRO A 223 -31.42 -57.05 0.85
C PRO A 223 -32.68 -57.91 1.02
N MET A 224 -33.85 -57.31 0.78
CA MET A 224 -35.08 -58.09 0.67
C MET A 224 -34.95 -59.02 -0.54
N ASN A 225 -35.16 -60.32 -0.25
CA ASN A 225 -35.40 -61.37 -1.22
C ASN A 225 -36.31 -60.89 -2.37
N MET A 226 -35.75 -60.87 -3.58
CA MET A 226 -36.45 -61.35 -4.76
C MET A 226 -35.63 -62.51 -5.32
N ALA A 227 -36.06 -63.72 -4.98
CA ALA A 227 -35.82 -64.87 -5.83
C ALA A 227 -36.97 -64.89 -6.83
N ASP A 228 -36.67 -64.60 -8.10
CA ASP A 228 -36.93 -65.50 -9.23
C ASP A 228 -36.43 -64.85 -10.53
N GLU A 229 -35.97 -65.71 -11.45
CA GLU A 229 -35.59 -65.47 -12.85
C GLU A 229 -34.11 -65.14 -13.18
N GLU A 230 -33.34 -66.24 -13.27
CA GLU A 230 -32.52 -66.62 -14.43
C GLU A 230 -31.66 -65.57 -15.15
N GLY A 231 -30.34 -65.66 -14.90
CA GLY A 231 -29.34 -65.62 -15.96
C GLY A 231 -28.81 -64.25 -16.40
N ALA A 232 -27.80 -63.73 -15.68
CA ALA A 232 -26.75 -62.93 -16.30
C ALA A 232 -25.50 -62.88 -15.40
N THR A 233 -24.45 -63.55 -15.84
CA THR A 233 -23.06 -63.28 -15.46
C THR A 233 -22.69 -61.84 -15.83
N GLY A 234 -22.05 -61.09 -14.93
CA GLY A 234 -21.36 -59.85 -15.32
C GLY A 234 -21.08 -58.91 -14.15
N ASP A 235 -19.80 -58.73 -13.85
CA ASP A 235 -19.22 -57.55 -13.18
C ASP A 235 -19.89 -56.27 -13.69
N ASP A 236 -20.66 -55.55 -12.88
CA ASP A 236 -20.99 -54.12 -13.11
C ASP A 236 -21.81 -53.55 -11.94
N LEU A 237 -21.26 -53.63 -10.72
CA LEU A 237 -21.68 -52.69 -9.68
C LEU A 237 -20.78 -51.44 -9.83
N PRO A 238 -21.32 -50.28 -10.28
CA PRO A 238 -20.50 -49.10 -10.51
C PRO A 238 -19.84 -48.69 -9.21
N ASP A 239 -18.51 -48.57 -9.28
CA ASP A 239 -17.62 -48.18 -8.19
C ASP A 239 -18.20 -46.91 -7.52
N PRO A 240 -18.35 -46.85 -6.19
CA PRO A 240 -18.80 -45.64 -5.49
C PRO A 240 -18.06 -44.37 -5.93
N LEU A 241 -16.82 -44.50 -6.42
CA LEU A 241 -16.05 -43.41 -7.04
C LEU A 241 -16.69 -42.85 -8.32
N ASP A 242 -17.23 -43.70 -9.19
CA ASP A 242 -17.86 -43.28 -10.44
C ASP A 242 -19.19 -42.55 -10.19
N ARG A 243 -19.96 -42.98 -9.19
CA ARG A 243 -21.18 -42.24 -8.77
C ARG A 243 -20.85 -40.85 -8.25
N TYR A 244 -19.74 -40.72 -7.51
CA TYR A 244 -19.30 -39.42 -6.99
C TYR A 244 -18.81 -38.51 -8.12
N ALA A 245 -18.06 -39.06 -9.08
CA ALA A 245 -17.61 -38.33 -10.26
C ALA A 245 -18.77 -37.86 -11.14
N GLN A 246 -19.83 -38.66 -11.27
CA GLN A 246 -21.02 -38.30 -12.04
C GLN A 246 -21.83 -37.19 -11.36
N ALA A 247 -22.01 -37.25 -10.03
CA ALA A 247 -22.69 -36.20 -9.26
C ALA A 247 -21.96 -34.84 -9.30
N LEU A 248 -20.63 -34.85 -9.32
CA LEU A 248 -19.82 -33.63 -9.48
C LEU A 248 -20.00 -33.00 -10.86
N ARG A 249 -20.11 -33.84 -11.90
CA ARG A 249 -20.25 -33.40 -13.30
C ARG A 249 -21.62 -32.78 -13.56
N GLU A 250 -22.69 -33.31 -12.96
CA GLU A 250 -24.03 -32.71 -13.03
C GLU A 250 -24.12 -31.34 -12.33
N ARG A 251 -23.37 -31.15 -11.23
CA ARG A 251 -23.34 -29.85 -10.51
C ARG A 251 -22.54 -28.76 -11.20
N THR A 252 -21.58 -29.11 -12.05
CA THR A 252 -20.74 -28.13 -12.78
C THR A 252 -21.26 -27.79 -14.17
N ALA A 253 -22.31 -28.47 -14.63
CA ALA A 253 -22.94 -28.24 -15.94
C ALA A 253 -24.14 -27.25 -15.90
N LEU A 254 -24.40 -26.62 -14.75
CA LEU A 254 -25.28 -25.45 -14.60
C LEU A 254 -24.44 -24.18 -14.51
#